data_AF-A0A368F4F3-F1
#
_entry.id   AF-A0A368F4F3-F1
#
_cell.length_a   1.000
_cell.length_b   1.000
_cell.length_c   1.000
_cell.angle_alpha   90.00
_cell.angle_beta   90.00
_cell.angle_gamma   90.00
#
_symmetry.space_group_name_H-M   'P 1'
#
loop_
_entity.id
_entity.type
_entity.pdbx_description
1 polymer ?
#
loop_
_entity_poly.entity_id
_entity_poly.type
_entity_poly.pdbx_seq_one_letter_code
_entity_poly.pdbx_strand_id
1 'polypeptide(L)'
;MIPPEKEDDDVAVDQEEEDDDETEVADDDYIDDDDGGVYVDLSAPRNKQKQDIPKQAILHSNTDVIAWREEVERVTPLLKITIRQDAKDWRMHLEQMASLQQNLTDLIDELTPKLDLVANEVEKSLERIESRERTLNQQLGMWLSRYKESQDARAEVRERYK
;
A
#
# COMPACT_ATOMS: atom_id res chain seq x y z
N MET A 1 17.82 -6.99 58.41
CA MET A 1 18.68 -6.84 57.23
C MET A 1 17.85 -7.11 55.99
N ILE A 2 17.88 -6.15 55.07
CA ILE A 2 17.43 -6.14 53.66
C ILE A 2 18.63 -6.68 52.83
N PRO A 3 18.46 -7.31 51.65
CA PRO A 3 18.54 -8.76 51.38
C PRO A 3 19.86 -9.17 50.69
N PRO A 4 20.15 -10.47 50.49
CA PRO A 4 21.16 -10.87 49.51
C PRO A 4 20.55 -10.93 48.11
N GLU A 5 21.14 -10.14 47.21
CA GLU A 5 21.04 -10.27 45.77
C GLU A 5 21.41 -11.69 45.34
N LYS A 6 20.60 -12.28 44.46
CA LYS A 6 21.05 -13.40 43.64
C LYS A 6 21.39 -12.83 42.27
N GLU A 7 22.69 -12.66 42.07
CA GLU A 7 23.31 -12.79 40.75
C GLU A 7 23.01 -14.20 40.24
N ASP A 8 22.21 -14.30 39.18
CA ASP A 8 22.07 -15.54 38.40
C ASP A 8 22.36 -15.18 36.94
N ASP A 9 23.61 -15.48 36.57
CA ASP A 9 24.10 -16.03 35.30
C ASP A 9 23.80 -15.27 34.00
N ASP A 10 24.86 -14.63 33.51
CA ASP A 10 25.12 -14.36 32.09
C ASP A 10 25.01 -15.67 31.29
N VAL A 11 23.83 -15.93 30.72
CA VAL A 11 23.68 -16.93 29.67
C VAL A 11 24.17 -16.29 28.37
N ALA A 12 25.43 -16.56 28.05
CA ALA A 12 25.98 -16.37 26.72
C ALA A 12 25.14 -17.18 25.71
N VAL A 13 24.29 -16.48 24.96
CA VAL A 13 23.55 -17.05 23.84
C VAL A 13 24.51 -17.08 22.64
N ASP A 14 25.24 -18.19 22.54
CA ASP A 14 25.94 -18.60 21.33
C ASP A 14 24.90 -19.32 20.45
N GLN A 15 24.26 -18.58 19.55
CA GLN A 15 23.42 -19.12 18.48
C GLN A 15 23.82 -18.47 17.17
N GLU A 16 24.67 -19.22 16.46
CA GLU A 16 24.64 -19.48 15.02
C GLU A 16 24.36 -18.28 14.12
N GLU A 17 25.41 -17.83 13.44
CA GLU A 17 25.36 -16.88 12.33
C GLU A 17 24.35 -17.34 11.27
N GLU A 18 23.20 -16.68 11.22
CA GLU A 18 22.38 -16.64 10.02
C GLU A 18 23.06 -15.66 9.06
N ASP A 19 23.68 -16.23 8.02
CA ASP A 19 24.04 -15.55 6.77
C ASP A 19 22.77 -14.83 6.25
N ASP A 20 22.63 -13.56 6.61
CA ASP A 20 21.67 -12.65 6.00
C ASP A 20 22.21 -12.36 4.59
N ASP A 21 21.70 -13.14 3.64
CA ASP A 21 21.85 -13.01 2.20
C ASP A 21 21.56 -11.56 1.81
N GLU A 22 22.62 -10.75 1.80
CA GLU A 22 22.68 -9.40 1.27
C GLU A 22 22.25 -9.50 -0.19
N THR A 23 20.93 -9.44 -0.39
CA THR A 23 20.33 -9.46 -1.69
C THR A 23 20.70 -8.11 -2.29
N GLU A 24 21.84 -8.06 -2.97
CA GLU A 24 22.12 -7.07 -4.00
C GLU A 24 20.93 -7.15 -4.96
N VAL A 25 19.94 -6.30 -4.71
CA VAL A 25 19.03 -5.84 -5.74
C VAL A 25 19.95 -5.16 -6.75
N ALA A 26 20.38 -5.94 -7.72
CA ALA A 26 20.85 -5.43 -8.99
C ALA A 26 19.73 -4.51 -9.47
N ASP A 27 19.93 -3.20 -9.27
CA ASP A 27 19.24 -2.14 -10.00
C ASP A 27 19.57 -2.35 -11.48
N ASP A 28 18.86 -3.29 -12.11
CA ASP A 28 18.79 -3.48 -13.54
C ASP A 28 17.75 -2.52 -14.13
N ASP A 29 17.79 -1.26 -13.70
CA ASP A 29 17.35 -0.16 -14.53
C ASP A 29 18.59 0.33 -15.27
N TYR A 30 19.03 -0.49 -16.22
CA TYR A 30 19.75 -0.02 -17.39
C TYR A 30 18.93 1.13 -17.99
N ILE A 31 19.28 2.36 -17.64
CA ILE A 31 19.06 3.49 -18.52
C ILE A 31 19.99 3.22 -19.70
N ASP A 32 19.46 2.49 -20.68
CA ASP A 32 19.99 2.45 -22.03
C ASP A 32 19.86 3.87 -22.58
N ASP A 33 20.87 4.69 -22.27
CA ASP A 33 21.05 6.05 -22.78
C ASP A 33 21.51 6.03 -24.27
N ASP A 34 21.24 4.94 -24.98
CA ASP A 34 21.59 4.69 -26.38
C ASP A 34 20.36 4.33 -27.24
N ASP A 35 19.26 5.07 -27.10
CA ASP A 35 18.37 5.25 -28.26
C ASP A 35 18.42 6.71 -28.68
N GLY A 36 19.11 6.93 -29.82
CA GLY A 36 19.30 8.19 -30.51
C GLY A 36 17.98 8.80 -30.98
N GLY A 37 17.14 9.18 -30.02
CA GLY A 37 15.98 10.03 -30.22
C GLY A 37 16.48 11.36 -30.75
N VAL A 38 16.08 11.67 -31.99
CA VAL A 38 16.25 13.01 -32.56
C VAL A 38 15.50 13.99 -31.67
N TYR A 39 16.20 14.58 -30.70
CA TYR A 39 15.72 15.72 -29.96
C TYR A 39 15.54 16.86 -30.96
N VAL A 40 14.28 17.10 -31.36
CA VAL A 40 13.93 18.29 -32.13
C VAL A 40 13.99 19.47 -31.17
N ASP A 41 15.15 20.11 -31.11
CA ASP A 41 15.32 21.37 -30.39
C ASP A 41 14.46 22.46 -31.04
N LEU A 42 13.32 22.80 -30.43
CA LEU A 42 12.46 23.89 -30.86
C LEU A 42 13.11 25.28 -30.70
N SER A 43 14.30 25.36 -30.09
CA SER A 43 15.09 26.59 -29.97
C SER A 43 16.17 26.74 -31.05
N ALA A 44 16.25 25.81 -32.01
CA ALA A 44 17.19 25.87 -33.12
C ALA A 44 17.19 27.26 -33.79
N PRO A 45 18.36 27.88 -34.06
CA PRO A 45 18.44 29.20 -34.65
C PRO A 45 17.68 29.22 -35.97
N ARG A 46 16.54 29.89 -35.96
CA ARG A 46 15.72 30.16 -37.15
C ARG A 46 16.63 30.86 -38.15
N ASN A 47 17.07 30.14 -39.19
CA ASN A 47 17.99 30.66 -40.20
C ASN A 47 17.32 31.89 -40.86
N LYS A 48 17.64 33.08 -40.36
CA LYS A 48 17.21 34.36 -40.92
C LYS A 48 18.08 34.71 -42.12
N GLN A 49 18.25 33.77 -43.05
CA GLN A 49 18.58 34.14 -44.42
C GLN A 49 17.30 34.75 -45.01
N LYS A 50 17.12 36.06 -44.79
CA LYS A 50 16.24 36.85 -45.64
C LYS A 50 16.84 36.81 -47.03
N GLN A 51 16.44 35.83 -47.82
CA GLN A 51 16.48 35.99 -49.27
C GLN A 51 15.41 37.04 -49.57
N ASP A 52 15.83 38.24 -49.96
CA ASP A 52 14.94 39.27 -50.49
C ASP A 52 14.44 38.79 -51.87
N ILE A 53 13.49 37.86 -51.85
CA ILE A 53 12.75 37.44 -53.02
C ILE A 53 11.75 38.56 -53.31
N PRO A 54 11.80 39.21 -54.48
CA PRO A 54 10.86 40.28 -54.81
C PRO A 54 9.43 39.73 -54.69
N LYS A 55 8.57 40.41 -53.94
CA LYS A 55 7.19 39.99 -53.65
C LYS A 55 6.36 39.71 -54.92
N GLN A 56 6.79 40.23 -56.08
CA GLN A 56 6.20 40.01 -57.39
C GLN A 56 6.51 38.61 -57.97
N ALA A 57 7.59 37.95 -57.56
CA ALA A 57 7.91 36.57 -57.97
C ALA A 57 7.01 35.53 -57.27
N ILE A 58 6.35 35.91 -56.18
CA ILE A 58 5.42 35.06 -55.41
C ILE A 58 4.00 35.08 -56.04
N LEU A 59 3.74 36.00 -56.97
CA LEU A 59 2.40 36.18 -57.56
C LEU A 59 2.06 35.14 -58.65
N HIS A 60 3.07 34.50 -59.25
CA HIS A 60 2.87 33.39 -60.18
C HIS A 60 3.42 32.11 -59.55
N SER A 61 2.51 31.25 -59.10
CA SER A 61 2.83 29.90 -58.64
C SER A 61 3.25 29.07 -59.85
N ASN A 62 4.53 29.10 -60.24
CA ASN A 62 5.08 28.21 -61.27
C ASN A 62 5.38 26.83 -60.67
N THR A 63 4.41 26.32 -59.92
CA THR A 63 4.53 25.11 -59.12
C THR A 63 3.89 23.96 -59.86
N ASP A 64 4.71 23.05 -60.35
CA ASP A 64 4.26 21.83 -60.98
C ASP A 64 3.49 20.95 -59.98
N VAL A 65 2.32 20.47 -60.40
CA VAL A 65 1.43 19.62 -59.58
C VAL A 65 2.14 18.33 -59.19
N ILE A 66 3.03 17.84 -60.07
CA ILE A 66 3.82 16.62 -59.83
C ILE A 66 4.86 16.89 -58.73
N ALA A 67 5.64 17.97 -58.87
CA ALA A 67 6.64 18.37 -57.87
C ALA A 67 6.01 18.65 -56.49
N TRP A 68 4.82 19.24 -56.45
CA TRP A 68 4.09 19.42 -55.18
C TRP A 68 3.63 18.11 -54.56
N ARG A 69 3.11 17.19 -55.37
CA ARG A 69 2.69 15.88 -54.87
C ARG A 69 3.87 15.09 -54.32
N GLU A 70 5.00 15.11 -55.00
CA GLU A 70 6.25 14.48 -54.54
C GLU A 70 6.74 15.09 -53.23
N GLU A 71 6.69 16.41 -53.08
CA GLU A 71 7.05 17.09 -51.84
C GLU A 71 6.08 16.76 -50.70
N VAL A 72 4.78 16.65 -50.99
CA VAL A 72 3.78 16.19 -50.00
C VAL A 72 4.04 14.73 -49.61
N GLU A 73 4.30 13.84 -50.56
CA GLU A 73 4.63 12.44 -50.29
C GLU A 73 5.91 12.31 -49.46
N ARG A 74 6.90 13.19 -49.70
CA ARG A 74 8.14 13.27 -48.92
C ARG A 74 7.93 13.78 -47.50
N VAL A 75 7.04 14.76 -47.30
CA VAL A 75 6.81 15.41 -46.00
C VAL A 75 5.74 14.69 -45.16
N THR A 76 4.81 13.97 -45.78
CA THR A 76 3.78 13.18 -45.09
C THR A 76 4.34 12.23 -44.01
N PRO A 77 5.40 11.43 -44.23
CA PRO A 77 5.96 10.57 -43.19
C PRO A 77 6.65 11.36 -42.07
N LEU A 78 7.17 12.56 -42.36
CA LEU A 78 7.82 13.44 -41.36
C LEU A 78 6.79 14.13 -40.45
N LEU A 79 5.54 14.23 -40.89
CA LEU A 79 4.42 14.77 -40.11
C LEU A 79 3.63 13.71 -39.34
N LYS A 80 3.98 12.43 -39.52
CA LYS A 80 3.35 11.33 -38.78
C LYS A 80 3.86 11.35 -37.34
N ILE A 81 3.17 12.11 -36.49
CA ILE A 81 3.42 12.13 -35.05
C ILE A 81 2.90 10.81 -34.49
N THR A 82 3.80 9.85 -34.28
CA THR A 82 3.51 8.67 -33.46
C THR A 82 3.78 9.03 -32.02
N ILE A 83 2.73 9.35 -31.27
CA ILE A 83 2.80 9.44 -29.81
C ILE A 83 3.04 8.01 -29.32
N ARG A 84 4.28 7.67 -29.00
CA ARG A 84 4.57 6.43 -28.26
C ARG A 84 4.00 6.60 -26.87
N GLN A 85 3.39 5.55 -26.32
CA GLN A 85 2.98 5.52 -24.92
C GLN A 85 4.24 5.69 -24.06
N ASP A 86 4.51 6.92 -23.66
CA ASP A 86 5.64 7.27 -22.81
C ASP A 86 5.25 6.93 -21.35
N ALA A 87 6.18 6.39 -20.59
CA ALA A 87 6.04 6.21 -19.13
C ALA A 87 5.83 7.55 -18.40
N LYS A 88 5.95 8.69 -19.09
CA LYS A 88 5.62 10.04 -18.61
C LYS A 88 4.19 10.49 -18.93
N ASP A 89 3.30 9.60 -19.38
CA ASP A 89 1.90 9.96 -19.59
C ASP A 89 1.14 10.03 -18.24
N TRP A 90 1.13 11.23 -17.66
CA TRP A 90 0.38 11.54 -16.44
C TRP A 90 -1.11 11.18 -16.52
N ARG A 91 -1.68 11.08 -17.72
CA ARG A 91 -3.09 10.69 -17.92
C ARG A 91 -3.29 9.22 -17.60
N MET A 92 -2.35 8.37 -18.02
CA MET A 92 -2.36 6.95 -17.69
C MET A 92 -2.21 6.75 -16.18
N HIS A 93 -1.29 7.47 -15.53
CA HIS A 93 -1.15 7.41 -14.07
C HIS A 93 -2.38 7.93 -13.32
N LEU A 94 -3.04 8.98 -13.84
CA LEU A 94 -4.27 9.49 -13.26
C LEU A 94 -5.42 8.47 -13.37
N GLU A 95 -5.55 7.79 -14.51
CA GLU A 95 -6.54 6.74 -14.72
C GLU A 95 -6.25 5.52 -13.83
N GLN A 96 -4.98 5.12 -13.71
CA GLN A 96 -4.53 4.09 -12.76
C GLN A 96 -4.87 4.46 -11.31
N MET A 97 -4.58 5.69 -10.90
CA MET A 97 -4.88 6.19 -9.54
C MET A 97 -6.39 6.17 -9.27
N ALA A 98 -7.20 6.58 -10.25
CA ALA A 98 -8.66 6.54 -10.14
C ALA A 98 -9.19 5.10 -10.02
N SER A 99 -8.64 4.17 -10.80
CA SER A 99 -8.99 2.74 -10.70
C SER A 99 -8.60 2.16 -9.34
N LEU A 100 -7.39 2.45 -8.85
CA LEU A 100 -6.94 2.00 -7.54
C LEU A 100 -7.81 2.57 -6.41
N GLN A 101 -8.18 3.85 -6.50
CA GLN A 101 -9.08 4.48 -5.52
C GLN A 101 -10.44 3.79 -5.51
N GLN A 102 -11.00 3.47 -6.68
CA GLN A 102 -12.28 2.76 -6.76
C GLN A 102 -12.16 1.37 -6.14
N ASN A 103 -11.14 0.60 -6.51
CA ASN A 103 -10.90 -0.73 -5.96
C ASN A 103 -10.71 -0.70 -4.43
N LEU A 104 -10.01 0.31 -3.91
CA LEU A 104 -9.83 0.48 -2.47
C LEU A 104 -11.14 0.84 -1.77
N THR A 105 -11.99 1.64 -2.41
CA THR A 105 -13.32 1.98 -1.89
C THR A 105 -14.20 0.74 -1.84
N ASP A 106 -14.25 -0.03 -2.92
CA ASP A 106 -15.00 -1.29 -2.98
C ASP A 106 -14.53 -2.30 -1.93
N LEU A 107 -13.21 -2.39 -1.71
CA LEU A 107 -12.63 -3.26 -0.69
C LEU A 107 -12.99 -2.79 0.73
N ILE A 108 -12.95 -1.47 0.99
CA ILE A 108 -13.36 -0.91 2.29
C ILE A 108 -14.84 -1.18 2.53
N ASP A 109 -15.69 -0.98 1.53
CA ASP A 109 -17.13 -1.23 1.61
C ASP A 109 -17.44 -2.72 1.83
N GLU A 110 -16.60 -3.62 1.32
CA GLU A 110 -16.70 -5.06 1.60
C GLU A 110 -16.18 -5.46 2.99
N LEU A 111 -15.06 -4.89 3.43
CA LEU A 111 -14.40 -5.27 4.69
C LEU A 111 -15.07 -4.67 5.92
N THR A 112 -15.56 -3.44 5.84
CA THR A 112 -16.21 -2.74 6.96
C THR A 112 -17.37 -3.54 7.57
N PRO A 113 -18.36 -4.05 6.79
CA PRO A 113 -19.46 -4.84 7.36
C PRO A 113 -19.00 -6.19 7.91
N LYS A 114 -17.96 -6.81 7.34
CA LYS A 114 -17.39 -8.05 7.88
C LYS A 114 -16.74 -7.82 9.24
N LEU A 115 -15.99 -6.72 9.37
CA LEU A 115 -15.36 -6.35 10.63
C LEU A 115 -16.41 -5.99 11.70
N ASP A 116 -17.45 -5.27 11.32
CA ASP A 116 -18.57 -4.94 12.21
C ASP A 116 -19.31 -6.20 12.67
N LEU A 117 -19.53 -7.18 11.79
CA LEU A 117 -20.12 -8.46 12.15
C LEU A 117 -19.28 -9.19 13.21
N VAL A 118 -17.96 -9.27 12.99
CA VAL A 118 -17.04 -9.92 13.95
C VAL A 118 -17.02 -9.18 15.28
N ALA A 119 -16.98 -7.85 15.27
CA ALA A 119 -17.02 -7.05 16.48
C ALA A 119 -18.30 -7.32 17.29
N ASN A 120 -19.46 -7.31 16.62
CA ASN A 120 -20.75 -7.60 17.22
C ASN A 120 -20.85 -9.05 17.75
N GLU A 121 -20.24 -10.02 17.07
CA GLU A 121 -20.20 -11.41 17.52
C GLU A 121 -19.34 -11.56 18.79
N VAL A 122 -18.17 -10.91 18.80
CA VAL A 122 -17.28 -10.88 19.95
C VAL A 122 -17.98 -10.23 21.14
N GLU A 123 -18.65 -9.09 20.96
CA GLU A 123 -19.39 -8.40 22.02
C GLU A 123 -20.48 -9.31 22.62
N LYS A 124 -21.32 -9.94 21.79
CA LYS A 124 -22.33 -10.90 22.25
C LYS A 124 -21.72 -12.09 22.99
N SER A 125 -20.57 -12.58 22.53
CA SER A 125 -19.86 -13.67 23.19
C SER A 125 -19.36 -13.26 24.57
N LEU A 126 -18.86 -12.02 24.71
CA LEU A 126 -18.38 -11.44 25.95
C LEU A 126 -19.52 -11.27 26.96
N GLU A 127 -20.66 -10.69 26.54
CA GLU A 127 -21.86 -10.57 27.38
C GLU A 127 -22.37 -11.94 27.86
N ARG A 128 -22.30 -12.96 27.00
CA ARG A 128 -22.66 -14.33 27.34
C ARG A 128 -21.69 -14.94 28.36
N ILE A 129 -20.39 -14.66 28.25
CA ILE A 129 -19.40 -15.09 29.23
C ILE A 129 -19.66 -14.38 30.56
N GLU A 130 -19.83 -13.06 30.55
CA GLU A 130 -20.07 -12.27 31.75
C GLU A 130 -21.34 -12.73 32.51
N SER A 131 -22.43 -12.99 31.78
CA SER A 131 -23.66 -13.50 32.39
C SER A 131 -23.50 -14.89 32.99
N ARG A 132 -22.72 -15.78 32.34
CA ARG A 132 -22.36 -17.09 32.90
C ARG A 132 -21.49 -16.96 34.14
N GLU A 133 -20.46 -16.12 34.11
CA GLU A 133 -19.59 -15.86 35.25
C GLU A 133 -20.37 -15.31 36.44
N ARG A 134 -21.26 -14.33 36.20
CA ARG A 134 -22.14 -13.78 37.24
C ARG A 134 -22.99 -14.87 37.88
N THR A 135 -23.58 -15.74 37.07
CA THR A 135 -24.40 -16.85 37.57
C THR A 135 -23.57 -17.85 38.36
N LEU A 136 -22.39 -18.22 37.87
CA LEU A 136 -21.48 -19.15 38.53
C LEU A 136 -20.97 -18.59 39.86
N ASN A 137 -20.60 -17.31 39.90
CA ASN A 137 -20.17 -16.63 41.12
C ASN A 137 -21.28 -16.55 42.16
N GLN A 138 -22.53 -16.29 41.75
CA GLN A 138 -23.68 -16.36 42.65
C GLN A 138 -23.87 -17.75 43.24
N GLN A 139 -23.83 -18.80 42.41
CA GLN A 139 -23.95 -20.18 42.86
C GLN A 139 -22.81 -20.56 43.81
N LEU A 140 -21.55 -20.23 43.47
CA LEU A 140 -20.39 -20.51 44.29
C LEU A 140 -20.48 -19.79 45.65
N GLY A 141 -20.91 -18.53 45.66
CA GLY A 141 -21.16 -17.77 46.89
C GLY A 141 -22.17 -18.45 47.81
N MET A 142 -23.27 -18.97 47.25
CA MET A 142 -24.26 -19.74 48.02
C MET A 142 -23.66 -21.02 48.62
N TRP A 143 -22.89 -21.78 47.84
CA TRP A 143 -22.25 -23.01 48.34
C TRP A 143 -21.20 -22.71 49.43
N LEU A 144 -20.42 -21.65 49.27
CA LEU A 144 -19.45 -21.21 50.27
C LEU A 144 -20.12 -20.79 51.58
N SER A 145 -21.27 -20.09 51.53
CA SER A 145 -22.04 -19.74 52.74
C SER A 145 -22.50 -21.00 53.47
N ARG A 146 -23.13 -21.94 52.74
CA ARG A 146 -23.59 -23.22 53.32
C ARG A 146 -22.43 -24.04 53.90
N TYR A 147 -21.27 -24.03 53.24
CA TYR A 147 -20.09 -24.71 53.73
C TYR A 147 -19.58 -24.09 55.04
N LYS A 148 -19.53 -22.75 55.13
CA LYS A 148 -19.18 -22.04 56.36
C LYS A 148 -20.17 -22.33 57.49
N GLU A 149 -21.47 -22.24 57.23
CA GLU A 149 -22.52 -22.56 58.21
C GLU A 149 -22.36 -24.01 58.73
N SER A 150 -22.08 -24.96 57.85
CA SER A 150 -21.83 -26.36 58.24
C SER A 150 -20.55 -26.53 59.05
N GLN A 151 -19.47 -25.81 58.71
CA GLN A 151 -18.23 -25.80 59.47
C GLN A 151 -18.43 -25.22 60.87
N ASP A 152 -19.13 -24.09 60.98
CA ASP A 152 -19.43 -23.42 62.24
C ASP A 152 -20.29 -24.32 63.15
N ALA A 153 -21.32 -24.97 62.58
CA ALA A 153 -22.13 -25.94 63.31
C ALA A 153 -21.30 -27.14 63.82
N ARG A 154 -20.34 -27.64 63.03
CA ARG A 154 -19.42 -28.71 63.44
C ARG A 154 -18.46 -28.24 64.53
N ALA A 155 -17.96 -27.01 64.45
CA ALA A 155 -17.10 -26.42 65.46
C ALA A 155 -17.84 -26.24 66.78
N GLU A 156 -19.09 -25.75 66.73
CA GLU A 156 -19.94 -25.59 67.92
C GLU A 156 -20.21 -26.94 68.61
N VAL A 157 -20.58 -27.98 67.85
CA VAL A 157 -20.74 -29.33 68.40
C VAL A 157 -19.44 -29.82 69.03
N ARG A 158 -18.29 -29.61 68.38
CA ARG A 158 -16.99 -30.03 68.92
C ARG A 158 -16.66 -29.34 70.25
N GLU A 159 -16.95 -28.05 70.39
CA GLU A 159 -16.73 -27.32 71.65
C GLU A 159 -17.76 -27.70 72.72
N ARG A 160 -18.99 -28.05 72.36
CA ARG A 160 -20.02 -28.53 73.31
C ARG A 160 -19.71 -29.91 73.91
N TYR A 161 -18.94 -30.74 73.22
CA TYR A 161 -18.54 -32.09 73.66
C TYR A 161 -17.06 -32.19 74.04
N LYS A 162 -16.42 -31.05 74.30
CA LYS A 162 -15.05 -30.94 74.82
C LYS A 162 -15.09 -30.79 76.33
#